data_AF-A0A0K2B243-F1
#
_entry.id   AF-A0A0K2B243-F1
#
_cell.length_a   1.000
_cell.length_b   1.000
_cell.length_c   1.000
_cell.angle_alpha   90.00
_cell.angle_beta   90.00
_cell.angle_gamma   90.00
#
_symmetry.space_group_name_H-M   'P 1'
#
loop_
_entity.id
_entity.type
_entity.pdbx_description
1 polymer ?
#
loop_
_entity_poly.entity_id
_entity_poly.type
_entity_poly.pdbx_seq_one_letter_code
_entity_poly.pdbx_strand_id
1 'polypeptide(L)'
;MLDVYRGRLSLRTLRIWIEHLPPESATKTAIRASIPQKVLEEHTDEGRPDLAPWSGTETLLASVKDEVVKLRLALIAVNGGKPGEFQPTPRPGIPPKHKPKHKRLSDEQRRALDPRLRNQPEKEA
;
A
#
# COMPACT_ATOMS: atom_id res chain seq x y z
N MET A 1 -24.66 18.23 -0.32
CA MET A 1 -24.37 18.14 1.13
C MET A 1 -25.55 18.56 1.99
N LEU A 2 -26.21 19.71 1.73
CA LEU A 2 -27.37 20.15 2.52
C LEU A 2 -28.53 19.15 2.55
N ASP A 3 -28.74 18.37 1.49
CA ASP A 3 -29.83 17.38 1.45
C ASP A 3 -29.63 16.17 2.37
N VAL A 4 -28.39 15.88 2.78
CA VAL A 4 -28.09 14.84 3.77
C VAL A 4 -28.52 15.31 5.16
N TYR A 5 -28.14 16.54 5.52
CA TYR A 5 -28.54 17.17 6.77
C TYR A 5 -30.05 17.41 6.86
N ARG A 6 -30.72 17.58 5.71
CA ARG A 6 -32.17 17.72 5.61
C ARG A 6 -32.91 16.38 5.53
N GLY A 7 -32.20 15.24 5.62
CA GLY A 7 -32.79 13.91 5.58
C GLY A 7 -33.36 13.47 4.22
N ARG A 8 -33.11 14.23 3.15
CA ARG A 8 -33.57 13.93 1.79
C ARG A 8 -32.66 12.97 1.03
N LEU A 9 -31.44 12.76 1.52
CA LEU A 9 -30.45 11.90 0.90
C LEU A 9 -29.78 11.00 1.94
N SER A 10 -29.70 9.69 1.66
CA SER A 10 -29.06 8.73 2.57
C SER A 10 -27.53 8.81 2.53
N LEU A 11 -26.87 8.49 3.65
CA LEU A 11 -25.40 8.40 3.72
C LEU A 11 -24.84 7.37 2.74
N ARG A 12 -25.59 6.29 2.48
CA ARG A 12 -25.22 5.26 1.49
C ARG A 12 -25.21 5.83 0.08
N THR A 13 -26.23 6.61 -0.29
CA THR A 13 -26.32 7.26 -1.60
C THR A 13 -25.18 8.27 -1.80
N LEU A 14 -24.91 9.09 -0.79
CA LEU A 14 -23.78 10.03 -0.82
C LEU A 14 -22.45 9.30 -1.00
N ARG A 15 -22.24 8.20 -0.27
CA ARG A 15 -21.03 7.37 -0.39
C ARG A 15 -20.86 6.87 -1.83
N ILE A 16 -21.90 6.30 -2.44
CA ILE A 16 -21.86 5.80 -3.82
C ILE A 16 -21.47 6.92 -4.79
N TRP A 17 -22.03 8.12 -4.63
CA TRP A 17 -21.68 9.27 -5.47
C TRP A 17 -20.23 9.69 -5.32
N ILE A 18 -19.71 9.74 -4.09
CA ILE A 18 -18.30 10.03 -3.84
C ILE A 18 -17.39 8.96 -4.46
N GLU A 19 -17.73 7.69 -4.35
CA GLU A 19 -16.96 6.57 -4.92
C GLU A 19 -16.84 6.69 -6.45
N HIS A 20 -17.90 7.12 -7.13
CA HIS A 20 -17.96 7.23 -8.59
C HIS A 20 -17.54 8.59 -9.16
N LEU A 21 -17.11 9.55 -8.32
CA LEU A 21 -16.56 10.80 -8.82
C LEU A 21 -15.29 10.56 -9.67
N PRO A 22 -15.00 11.41 -10.67
CA PRO A 22 -13.72 11.40 -11.35
C PRO A 22 -12.55 11.49 -10.35
N PRO A 23 -11.44 10.79 -10.59
CA PRO A 23 -10.30 10.73 -9.66
C PRO A 23 -9.70 12.09 -9.34
N GLU A 24 -9.77 13.04 -10.28
CA GLU A 24 -9.30 14.42 -10.16
C GLU A 24 -10.40 15.42 -9.76
N SER A 25 -11.56 14.94 -9.30
CA SER A 25 -12.59 15.84 -8.79
C SER A 25 -12.12 16.58 -7.53
N ALA A 26 -12.52 17.84 -7.39
CA ALA A 26 -12.14 18.67 -6.25
C ALA A 26 -12.43 17.99 -4.90
N THR A 27 -13.54 17.26 -4.80
CA THR A 27 -13.91 16.49 -3.60
C THR A 27 -12.96 15.33 -3.33
N LYS A 28 -12.62 14.51 -4.34
CA LYS A 28 -11.65 13.40 -4.15
C LYS A 28 -10.25 13.93 -3.82
N THR A 29 -9.84 15.04 -4.44
CA THR A 29 -8.58 15.71 -4.13
C THR A 29 -8.56 16.26 -2.70
N ALA A 30 -9.63 16.92 -2.26
CA ALA A 30 -9.75 17.41 -0.89
C ALA A 30 -9.73 16.27 0.15
N ILE A 31 -10.47 15.18 -0.13
CA ILE A 31 -10.43 13.97 0.70
C ILE A 31 -8.99 13.45 0.78
N ARG A 32 -8.30 13.28 -0.36
CA ARG A 32 -6.90 12.82 -0.43
C ARG A 32 -5.95 13.72 0.37
N ALA A 33 -6.09 15.04 0.26
CA ALA A 33 -5.25 16.02 0.96
C ALA A 33 -5.55 16.08 2.46
N SER A 34 -6.77 15.72 2.89
CA SER A 34 -7.18 15.73 4.29
C SER A 34 -6.71 14.50 5.09
N ILE A 35 -6.17 13.48 4.42
CA ILE A 35 -5.67 12.27 5.11
C ILE A 35 -4.42 12.63 5.91
N PRO A 36 -4.43 12.46 7.25
CA PRO A 36 -3.26 12.75 8.09
C PRO A 36 -2.10 11.82 7.76
N GLN A 37 -0.87 12.33 7.85
CA GLN A 37 0.35 11.54 7.62
C GLN A 37 0.45 10.31 8.54
N LYS A 38 0.00 10.43 9.79
CA LYS A 38 -0.06 9.31 10.74
C LYS A 38 -0.96 8.15 10.26
N VAL A 39 -2.08 8.47 9.62
CA VAL A 39 -3.01 7.47 9.08
C VAL A 39 -2.41 6.80 7.84
N LEU A 40 -1.66 7.56 7.03
CA LEU A 40 -0.89 7.00 5.92
C LEU A 40 0.13 5.97 6.43
N GLU A 41 0.86 6.31 7.50
CA GLU A 41 1.85 5.43 8.15
C GLU A 41 1.21 4.16 8.72
N GLU A 42 0.08 4.25 9.44
CA GLU A 42 -0.62 3.08 9.98
C GLU A 42 -1.10 2.12 8.87
N HIS A 43 -1.52 2.66 7.72
CA HIS A 43 -1.91 1.85 6.56
C HIS A 43 -0.74 1.38 5.69
N THR A 44 0.49 1.84 5.94
CA THR A 44 1.68 1.33 5.22
C THR A 44 2.04 -0.09 5.63
N ASP A 45 1.81 -0.48 6.89
CA ASP A 45 2.12 -1.80 7.41
C ASP A 45 1.20 -2.90 6.85
N GLU A 46 -0.07 -2.58 6.58
CA GLU A 46 -1.02 -3.50 5.93
C GLU A 46 -0.77 -3.67 4.42
N GLY A 47 0.19 -2.93 3.86
CA GLY A 47 0.81 -3.27 2.57
C GLY A 47 -0.15 -3.29 1.39
N ARG A 48 -1.11 -2.36 1.32
CA ARG A 48 -1.95 -2.18 0.12
C ARG A 48 -1.74 -0.81 -0.53
N PRO A 49 -0.71 -0.64 -1.38
CA PRO A 49 -0.55 0.57 -2.19
C PRO A 49 -1.75 0.88 -3.09
N ASP A 50 -2.62 -0.10 -3.30
CA ASP A 50 -3.87 -0.02 -4.07
C ASP A 50 -5.02 0.65 -3.30
N LEU A 51 -4.93 0.78 -1.97
CA LEU A 51 -6.02 1.31 -1.13
C LEU A 51 -6.01 2.84 -0.97
N ALA A 52 -4.91 3.51 -1.31
CA ALA A 52 -4.85 4.97 -1.31
C ALA A 52 -4.89 5.47 -2.77
N PRO A 53 -5.95 6.17 -3.21
CA PRO A 53 -6.08 6.56 -4.60
C PRO A 53 -4.99 7.57 -4.97
N TRP A 54 -4.12 7.21 -5.91
CA TRP A 54 -3.18 8.12 -6.56
C TRP A 54 -3.93 9.21 -7.35
N SER A 55 -3.38 10.42 -7.44
CA SER A 55 -3.84 11.33 -8.49
C SER A 55 -3.42 10.79 -9.87
N GLY A 56 -4.16 11.10 -10.92
CA GLY A 56 -3.79 10.77 -12.29
C GLY A 56 -2.42 11.35 -12.67
N THR A 57 -2.07 12.53 -12.16
CA THR A 57 -0.75 13.14 -12.36
C THR A 57 0.37 12.39 -11.62
N GLU A 58 0.13 11.98 -10.38
CA GLU A 58 1.06 11.13 -9.61
C GLU A 58 1.27 9.80 -10.33
N THR A 59 0.19 9.17 -10.81
CA THR A 59 0.25 7.89 -11.53
C THR A 59 1.05 8.01 -12.81
N LEU A 60 0.79 9.08 -13.58
CA LEU A 60 1.54 9.35 -14.80
C LEU A 60 3.03 9.52 -14.49
N LEU A 61 3.38 10.34 -13.49
CA LEU A 61 4.78 10.58 -13.14
C LEU A 61 5.50 9.33 -12.65
N ALA A 62 4.86 8.49 -11.83
CA ALA A 62 5.47 7.22 -11.44
C ALA A 62 5.62 6.27 -12.61
N SER A 63 4.63 6.18 -13.51
CA SER A 63 4.76 5.33 -14.71
C SER A 63 5.94 5.77 -15.59
N VAL A 64 6.11 7.08 -15.80
CA VAL A 64 7.22 7.63 -16.57
C VAL A 64 8.56 7.29 -15.91
N LYS A 65 8.65 7.50 -14.60
CA LYS A 65 9.87 7.16 -13.84
C LYS A 65 10.19 5.67 -13.92
N ASP A 66 9.19 4.81 -13.75
CA ASP A 66 9.36 3.35 -13.79
C ASP A 66 9.82 2.87 -15.17
N GLU A 67 9.27 3.43 -16.26
CA GLU A 67 9.73 3.11 -17.62
C GLU A 67 11.18 3.58 -17.87
N VAL A 68 11.57 4.75 -17.38
CA VAL A 68 12.98 5.21 -17.46
C VAL A 68 13.93 4.26 -16.71
N VAL A 69 13.52 3.77 -15.53
CA VAL A 69 14.32 2.79 -14.78
C VAL A 69 14.43 1.47 -15.53
N LYS A 70 13.34 0.96 -16.09
CA LYS A 70 13.36 -0.27 -16.90
C LYS A 70 14.27 -0.12 -18.11
N LEU A 71 14.19 1.00 -18.83
CA LEU A 71 15.07 1.30 -19.96
C LEU A 71 16.55 1.29 -19.54
N ARG A 72 16.88 1.91 -18.40
CA ARG A 72 18.25 1.87 -17.84
C ARG A 72 18.70 0.44 -17.54
N LEU A 73 17.85 -0.37 -16.90
CA LEU A 73 18.18 -1.76 -16.56
C LEU A 73 18.38 -2.61 -17.83
N ALA A 74 17.53 -2.42 -18.84
CA ALA A 74 17.67 -3.08 -20.13
C ALA A 74 18.99 -2.70 -20.82
N LEU A 75 19.36 -1.41 -20.82
CA LEU A 75 20.63 -0.95 -21.36
C LEU A 75 21.85 -1.55 -20.64
N ILE A 76 21.79 -1.66 -19.30
CA ILE A 76 22.85 -2.32 -18.52
C ILE A 76 22.98 -3.79 -18.94
N ALA A 77 21.87 -4.49 -19.10
CA ALA A 77 21.85 -5.90 -19.51
C ALA A 77 22.43 -6.11 -20.92
N VAL A 78 22.04 -5.27 -21.88
CA VAL A 78 22.54 -5.33 -23.27
C VAL A 78 24.05 -5.06 -23.34
N ASN A 79 24.55 -4.15 -22.49
CA ASN A 79 25.97 -3.82 -22.41
C ASN A 79 26.79 -4.83 -21.56
N GLY A 80 26.23 -5.98 -21.20
CA GLY A 80 26.93 -7.05 -20.47
C GLY A 80 27.09 -6.81 -18.97
N GLY A 81 26.43 -5.80 -18.42
CA GLY A 81 26.35 -5.57 -16.98
C GLY A 81 25.28 -6.46 -16.32
N LYS A 82 25.36 -6.62 -15.00
CA LYS A 82 24.30 -7.26 -14.21
C LYS A 82 23.26 -6.19 -13.81
N PRO A 83 22.05 -6.16 -14.40
CA PRO A 83 21.01 -5.24 -13.98
C PRO A 83 20.58 -5.56 -12.54
N GLY A 84 20.32 -4.51 -11.74
CA GLY A 84 19.68 -4.68 -10.44
C GLY A 84 18.22 -5.11 -10.57
N GLU A 85 17.60 -5.49 -9.45
CA GLU A 85 16.16 -5.81 -9.40
C GLU A 85 15.34 -4.53 -9.57
N PHE A 86 14.36 -4.56 -10.48
CA PHE A 86 13.42 -3.46 -10.64
C PHE A 86 12.49 -3.38 -9.42
N GLN A 87 12.42 -2.20 -8.81
CA GLN A 87 11.50 -1.90 -7.73
C GLN A 87 10.55 -0.79 -8.19
N PRO A 88 9.23 -1.05 -8.26
CA PRO A 88 8.25 -0.04 -8.64
C PRO A 88 8.34 1.20 -7.75
N THR A 89 8.06 2.37 -8.32
CA THR A 89 8.12 3.62 -7.56
C THR A 89 7.08 3.63 -6.42
N PRO A 90 7.51 3.81 -5.16
CA PRO A 90 6.57 3.94 -4.05
C PRO A 90 5.84 5.27 -4.13
N ARG A 91 4.63 5.33 -3.56
CA ARG A 91 3.86 6.58 -3.49
C ARG A 91 4.65 7.63 -2.67
N PRO A 92 4.65 8.91 -3.09
CA PRO A 92 5.18 9.99 -2.27
C PRO A 92 4.53 10.01 -0.88
N GLY A 93 5.36 10.11 0.17
CA GLY A 93 4.89 10.11 1.56
C GLY A 93 4.57 8.73 2.15
N ILE A 94 4.72 7.64 1.38
CA ILE A 94 4.68 6.26 1.88
C ILE A 94 6.12 5.72 1.84
N PRO A 95 6.77 5.46 3.00
CA PRO A 95 8.12 4.91 3.00
C PRO A 95 8.15 3.58 2.24
N PRO A 96 9.22 3.31 1.44
CA PRO A 96 9.38 2.02 0.79
C PRO A 96 9.43 0.90 1.83
N LYS A 97 8.80 -0.23 1.49
CA LYS A 97 8.67 -1.41 2.35
C LYS A 97 10.01 -1.76 3.00
N HIS A 98 10.08 -1.73 4.34
CA HIS A 98 11.04 -2.60 5.00
C HIS A 98 10.55 -4.04 4.80
N LYS A 99 11.42 -4.96 4.34
CA LYS A 99 11.05 -6.39 4.23
C LYS A 99 10.31 -6.78 5.52
N PRO A 100 9.06 -7.26 5.46
CA PRO A 100 8.34 -7.63 6.67
C PRO A 100 9.20 -8.69 7.33
N LYS A 101 9.77 -8.35 8.49
CA LYS A 101 10.38 -9.37 9.34
C LYS A 101 9.20 -10.21 9.78
N HIS A 102 8.92 -11.31 9.07
CA HIS A 102 8.00 -12.31 9.56
C HIS A 102 8.44 -12.60 10.99
N LYS A 103 7.63 -12.19 11.95
CA LYS A 103 7.93 -12.42 13.36
C LYS A 103 7.96 -13.94 13.48
N ARG A 104 9.14 -14.51 13.71
CA ARG A 104 9.27 -15.95 13.95
C ARG A 104 8.32 -16.25 15.10
N LEU A 105 7.35 -17.14 14.87
CA LEU A 105 6.45 -17.61 15.92
C LEU A 105 7.30 -18.06 17.10
N SER A 106 6.93 -17.65 18.32
CA SER A 106 7.61 -18.18 19.50
C SER A 106 7.44 -19.70 19.52
N ASP A 107 8.36 -20.41 20.18
CA ASP A 107 8.28 -21.87 20.23
C ASP A 107 6.95 -22.35 20.84
N GLU A 108 6.39 -21.59 21.78
CA GLU A 108 5.04 -21.80 22.32
C GLU A 108 3.94 -21.65 21.26
N GLN A 109 3.96 -20.57 20.48
CA GLN A 109 3.00 -20.33 19.39
C GLN A 109 3.11 -21.39 18.29
N ARG A 110 4.33 -21.89 18.05
CA ARG A 110 4.60 -22.96 17.08
C ARG A 110 4.08 -24.31 17.57
N ARG A 111 4.21 -24.62 18.86
CA ARG A 111 3.66 -25.84 19.50
C ARG A 111 2.13 -25.85 19.52
N ALA A 112 1.50 -24.68 19.64
CA ALA A 112 0.05 -24.56 19.58
C ALA A 112 -0.52 -24.86 18.17
N LEU A 113 0.26 -24.59 17.12
CA LEU A 113 -0.16 -24.76 15.72
C LEU A 113 0.28 -26.09 15.10
N ASP A 114 1.42 -26.66 15.50
CA ASP A 114 1.94 -27.92 14.95
C ASP A 114 1.66 -29.11 15.90
N PRO A 115 0.78 -30.05 15.53
CA PRO A 115 0.45 -31.22 16.35
C PRO A 115 1.65 -32.09 16.72
N ARG A 116 2.75 -32.04 15.96
CA ARG A 116 3.97 -32.84 16.21
C ARG A 116 4.85 -32.27 17.31
N LEU A 117 4.79 -30.96 17.55
CA LEU A 117 5.65 -30.26 18.51
C LEU A 117 5.03 -30.17 19.90
N ARG A 118 3.74 -30.50 20.04
CA ARG A 118 2.96 -30.38 21.29
C ARG A 118 3.48 -31.23 22.45
N ASN A 119 4.18 -32.34 22.17
CA ASN A 119 4.61 -33.32 23.17
C ASN A 119 6.14 -33.32 23.41
N GLN A 120 6.88 -32.32 22.88
CA GLN A 120 8.32 -32.25 23.12
C GLN A 120 8.61 -31.56 24.47
N PRO A 121 9.50 -32.10 25.31
CA PRO A 121 9.90 -31.45 26.55
C PRO A 121 10.59 -30.12 26.25
N GLU A 122 10.36 -29.12 27.11
CA GLU A 122 11.04 -27.84 27.02
C GLU A 122 12.55 -28.08 27.10
N LYS A 123 13.27 -27.69 26.03
CA LYS A 123 14.71 -27.59 26.12
C LYS A 123 15.01 -26.32 26.91
N GLU A 124 15.39 -26.49 28.17
CA GLU A 124 16.08 -25.47 28.93
C GLU A 124 17.35 -25.05 28.16
N ALA A 125 17.63 -23.74 28.21
CA ALA A 125 18.57 -23.02 27.35
C ALA A 125 20.03 -23.47 27.47
#